data_AF-A0A2A6C2J6-F1
#
_entry.id   AF-A0A2A6C2J6-F1
#
_cell.length_a   1.000
_cell.length_b   1.000
_cell.length_c   1.000
_cell.angle_alpha   90.00
_cell.angle_beta   90.00
_cell.angle_gamma   90.00
#
_symmetry.space_group_name_H-M   'P 1'
#
loop_
_entity.id
_entity.type
_entity.pdbx_description
1 polymer ?
#
loop_
_entity_poly.entity_id
_entity_poly.type
_entity_poly.pdbx_seq_one_letter_code
_entity_poly.pdbx_strand_id
1 'polypeptide(L)'
;MIDRVAASSLLAFITSIGLISNAFALYAVYRFKHLHNTFGALCAVIGAANFWDSLIHLLWSAYGPYLLEFYPFGEAIIRGHPGKIVGQISSFFLDLKGYAHLGYYSIASDTTVTSAFVTIPISFAFIQVAPFFWTDDCYLLYSSEMAIWEYADTPCNNFYSFHIDFILPVCVYCCIIVLDIITVFTLRKALDISQWNQTLKEKRKLEIGFFIQSLFQMGLSLLAYASFFGFSQYATDDWTLFGTTTVVWASVHSVDGVIMASFHARKAFIKWQSKITPASSVNGETAMKSLRNGEAKFVVQQ
;
A
#
# COMPACT_ATOMS: atom_id res chain seq x y z
N MET A 1 22.09 22.99 1.61
CA MET A 1 21.37 22.97 0.32
C MET A 1 21.51 21.57 -0.26
N ILE A 2 20.39 20.91 -0.54
CA ILE A 2 20.35 19.56 -1.07
C ILE A 2 20.91 19.50 -2.51
N ASP A 3 21.61 18.43 -2.86
CA ASP A 3 21.96 18.19 -4.27
C ASP A 3 20.69 17.73 -5.01
N ARG A 4 20.18 18.61 -5.87
CA ARG A 4 18.93 18.39 -6.60
C ARG A 4 19.00 17.14 -7.48
N VAL A 5 20.14 16.87 -8.11
CA VAL A 5 20.28 15.73 -9.04
C VAL A 5 20.22 14.44 -8.27
N ALA A 6 20.91 14.37 -7.14
CA ALA A 6 20.87 13.21 -6.26
C ALA A 6 19.46 13.00 -5.67
N ALA A 7 18.83 14.06 -5.15
CA ALA A 7 17.49 13.99 -4.56
C ALA A 7 16.43 13.52 -5.57
N SER A 8 16.41 14.12 -6.76
CA SER A 8 15.49 13.73 -7.82
C SER A 8 15.76 12.33 -8.38
N SER A 9 17.03 11.93 -8.51
CA SER A 9 17.37 10.56 -8.94
C SER A 9 16.88 9.53 -7.93
N LEU A 10 17.02 9.82 -6.64
CA LEU A 10 16.53 8.96 -5.57
C LEU A 10 15.00 8.88 -5.58
N LEU A 11 14.31 10.02 -5.66
CA LEU A 11 12.84 10.04 -5.75
C LEU A 11 12.36 9.28 -6.98
N ALA A 12 12.93 9.54 -8.16
CA ALA A 12 12.54 8.88 -9.40
C ALA A 12 12.71 7.37 -9.32
N PHE A 13 13.79 6.89 -8.70
CA PHE A 13 14.00 5.47 -8.47
C PHE A 13 12.92 4.87 -7.57
N ILE A 14 12.68 5.48 -6.40
CA ILE A 14 11.70 4.98 -5.42
C ILE A 14 10.29 4.97 -6.01
N THR A 15 9.89 6.06 -6.66
CA THR A 15 8.52 6.21 -7.17
C THR A 15 8.29 5.37 -8.41
N SER A 16 9.32 5.11 -9.22
CA SER A 16 9.24 4.13 -10.32
C SER A 16 8.94 2.72 -9.80
N ILE A 17 9.55 2.32 -8.68
CA ILE A 17 9.20 1.05 -8.02
C ILE A 17 7.72 1.06 -7.63
N GLY A 18 7.24 2.17 -7.06
CA GLY A 18 5.83 2.31 -6.67
C GLY A 18 4.86 2.26 -7.84
N LEU A 19 5.17 2.90 -8.96
CA LEU A 19 4.35 2.82 -10.17
C LEU A 19 4.26 1.38 -10.68
N ILE A 20 5.39 0.68 -10.78
CA ILE A 20 5.45 -0.69 -11.28
C ILE A 20 4.71 -1.64 -10.34
N SER A 21 4.98 -1.56 -9.03
CA SER A 21 4.40 -2.47 -8.04
C SER A 21 2.89 -2.28 -7.89
N ASN A 22 2.41 -1.03 -7.84
CA ASN A 22 0.98 -0.74 -7.76
C ASN A 22 0.25 -1.06 -9.07
N ALA A 23 0.86 -0.82 -10.24
CA ALA A 23 0.28 -1.25 -11.52
C ALA A 23 0.12 -2.78 -11.59
N PHE A 24 1.11 -3.53 -11.08
CA PHE A 24 1.01 -4.98 -10.99
C PHE A 24 -0.07 -5.42 -9.99
N ALA A 25 -0.19 -4.75 -8.83
CA ALA A 25 -1.24 -5.03 -7.86
C ALA A 25 -2.65 -4.80 -8.44
N LEU A 26 -2.85 -3.70 -9.18
CA LEU A 26 -4.08 -3.38 -9.91
C LEU A 26 -4.38 -4.45 -10.97
N TYR A 27 -3.38 -4.83 -11.76
CA TYR A 27 -3.51 -5.90 -12.74
C TYR A 27 -3.90 -7.22 -12.08
N ALA A 28 -3.34 -7.55 -10.91
CA ALA A 28 -3.68 -8.75 -10.17
C ALA A 28 -5.16 -8.76 -9.72
N VAL A 29 -5.69 -7.64 -9.22
CA VAL A 29 -7.12 -7.50 -8.87
C VAL A 29 -7.99 -7.71 -10.10
N TYR A 30 -7.66 -7.07 -11.22
CA TYR A 30 -8.38 -7.25 -12.49
C TYR A 30 -8.36 -8.72 -12.93
N ARG A 31 -7.21 -9.38 -12.84
CA ARG A 31 -6.96 -10.71 -13.40
C ARG A 31 -7.52 -11.85 -12.57
N PHE A 32 -7.54 -11.73 -11.25
CA PHE A 32 -7.85 -12.84 -10.35
C PHE A 32 -9.28 -12.80 -9.82
N LYS A 33 -10.12 -13.74 -10.28
CA LYS A 33 -11.55 -13.84 -9.89
C LYS A 33 -11.82 -13.87 -8.38
N HIS A 34 -10.89 -14.37 -7.56
CA HIS A 34 -11.08 -14.41 -6.11
C HIS A 34 -10.97 -13.04 -5.43
N LEU A 35 -10.53 -12.02 -6.17
CA LEU A 35 -10.50 -10.61 -5.79
C LEU A 35 -11.68 -9.82 -6.39
N HIS A 36 -12.61 -10.46 -7.10
CA HIS A 36 -13.82 -9.81 -7.63
C HIS A 36 -14.91 -9.76 -6.55
N ASN A 37 -14.62 -9.04 -5.48
CA ASN A 37 -15.47 -8.79 -4.32
C ASN A 37 -15.16 -7.41 -3.74
N THR A 38 -15.87 -7.00 -2.69
CA THR A 38 -15.69 -5.69 -2.04
C THR A 38 -14.23 -5.47 -1.63
N PHE A 39 -13.61 -6.49 -1.03
CA PHE A 39 -12.21 -6.47 -0.66
C PHE A 39 -11.28 -6.12 -1.83
N GLY A 40 -11.36 -6.84 -2.94
CA GLY A 40 -10.48 -6.58 -4.07
C GLY A 40 -10.77 -5.24 -4.75
N ALA A 41 -12.03 -4.77 -4.74
CA ALA A 41 -12.37 -3.42 -5.19
C ALA A 41 -11.69 -2.34 -4.33
N LEU A 42 -11.68 -2.49 -3.00
CA LEU A 42 -10.95 -1.60 -2.08
C LEU A 42 -9.44 -1.67 -2.28
N CYS A 43 -8.88 -2.87 -2.49
CA CYS A 43 -7.50 -3.01 -2.90
C CYS A 43 -7.20 -2.27 -4.21
N ALA A 44 -8.12 -2.29 -5.18
CA ALA A 44 -7.94 -1.51 -6.40
C ALA A 44 -7.94 0.00 -6.11
N VAL A 45 -8.80 0.49 -5.21
CA VAL A 45 -8.78 1.90 -4.78
C VAL A 45 -7.45 2.25 -4.13
N ILE A 46 -6.96 1.45 -3.18
CA ILE A 46 -5.68 1.67 -2.49
C ILE A 46 -4.50 1.64 -3.49
N GLY A 47 -4.47 0.63 -4.37
CA GLY A 47 -3.43 0.52 -5.40
C GLY A 47 -3.46 1.68 -6.39
N ALA A 48 -4.65 2.17 -6.76
CA ALA A 48 -4.79 3.33 -7.63
C ALA A 48 -4.32 4.62 -6.95
N ALA A 49 -4.69 4.83 -5.68
CA ALA A 49 -4.24 5.98 -4.90
C ALA A 49 -2.71 6.02 -4.79
N ASN A 50 -2.08 4.91 -4.40
CA ASN A 50 -0.62 4.79 -4.33
C ASN A 50 0.07 4.97 -5.70
N PHE A 51 -0.55 4.46 -6.78
CA PHE A 51 -0.03 4.65 -8.14
C PHE A 51 -0.03 6.13 -8.52
N TRP A 52 -1.15 6.83 -8.33
CA TRP A 52 -1.26 8.23 -8.70
C TRP A 52 -0.36 9.12 -7.83
N ASP A 53 -0.26 8.84 -6.53
CA ASP A 53 0.65 9.58 -5.66
C ASP A 53 2.12 9.36 -6.03
N SER A 54 2.51 8.11 -6.36
CA SER A 54 3.85 7.82 -6.90
C SER A 54 4.09 8.55 -8.23
N LEU A 55 3.06 8.71 -9.06
CA LEU A 55 3.17 9.45 -10.32
C LEU A 55 3.38 10.94 -10.07
N ILE A 56 2.70 11.53 -9.08
CA ILE A 56 2.89 12.92 -8.67
C ILE A 56 4.33 13.11 -8.18
N HIS A 57 4.82 12.24 -7.30
CA HIS A 57 6.21 12.32 -6.84
C HIS A 57 7.23 12.16 -7.98
N LEU A 58 6.95 11.33 -9.00
CA LEU A 58 7.82 11.19 -10.16
C LEU A 58 7.79 12.45 -11.05
N LEU A 59 6.60 12.86 -11.50
CA LEU A 59 6.46 13.92 -12.49
C LEU A 59 6.65 15.30 -11.89
N TRP A 60 6.12 15.54 -10.69
CA TRP A 60 6.13 16.84 -10.04
C TRP A 60 7.35 17.02 -9.14
N SER A 61 7.63 16.07 -8.24
CA SER A 61 8.72 16.24 -7.27
C SER A 61 10.10 15.93 -7.85
N ALA A 62 10.25 14.83 -8.60
CA ALA A 62 11.54 14.42 -9.14
C ALA A 62 11.88 15.16 -10.44
N TYR A 63 11.00 15.13 -11.44
CA TYR A 63 11.27 15.76 -12.74
C TYR A 63 10.81 17.21 -12.86
N GLY A 64 9.77 17.61 -12.13
CA GLY A 64 9.16 18.94 -12.22
C GLY A 64 10.16 20.09 -12.09
N PRO A 65 11.07 20.10 -11.09
CA PRO A 65 12.08 21.16 -10.97
C PRO A 65 12.91 21.33 -12.23
N TYR A 66 13.32 20.25 -12.90
CA TYR A 66 14.13 20.31 -14.12
C TYR A 66 13.32 20.68 -15.36
N LEU A 67 12.13 20.10 -15.50
CA LEU A 67 11.29 20.34 -16.67
C LEU A 67 10.80 21.79 -16.72
N LEU A 68 10.58 22.38 -15.55
CA LEU A 68 10.05 23.74 -15.43
C LEU A 68 11.15 24.80 -15.28
N GLU A 69 12.37 24.45 -14.87
CA GLU A 69 13.52 25.38 -14.83
C GLU A 69 13.84 26.02 -16.19
N PHE A 70 13.60 25.31 -17.29
CA PHE A 70 13.80 25.84 -18.65
C PHE A 70 12.64 26.72 -19.17
N TYR A 71 11.54 26.85 -18.40
CA TYR A 71 10.40 27.67 -18.78
C TYR A 71 10.40 29.00 -18.02
N PRO A 72 10.16 30.15 -18.70
CA PRO A 72 10.15 31.47 -18.06
C PRO A 72 9.16 31.62 -16.90
N PHE A 73 8.17 30.73 -16.81
CA PHE A 73 7.11 30.72 -15.80
C PHE A 73 7.15 29.48 -14.91
N GLY A 74 8.23 28.69 -14.94
CA GLY A 74 8.32 27.41 -14.21
C GLY A 74 8.14 27.53 -12.71
N GLU A 75 8.84 28.47 -12.07
CA GLU A 75 8.68 28.75 -10.64
C GLU A 75 7.26 29.22 -10.29
N ALA A 76 6.64 30.02 -11.16
CA ALA A 76 5.25 30.45 -10.98
C ALA A 76 4.25 29.28 -11.11
N ILE A 77 4.58 28.24 -11.88
CA ILE A 77 3.79 27.01 -11.97
C ILE A 77 3.99 26.16 -10.71
N ILE A 78 5.24 25.96 -10.26
CA ILE A 78 5.57 25.13 -9.09
C ILE A 78 5.03 25.72 -7.79
N ARG A 79 5.19 27.03 -7.58
CA ARG A 79 4.80 27.72 -6.33
C ARG A 79 3.43 28.40 -6.39
N GLY A 80 2.92 28.65 -7.59
CA GLY A 80 1.64 29.32 -7.78
C GLY A 80 0.45 28.39 -7.62
N HIS A 81 -0.71 28.86 -8.08
CA HIS A 81 -1.96 28.12 -8.01
C HIS A 81 -1.86 26.67 -8.55
N PRO A 82 -1.20 26.38 -9.69
CA PRO A 82 -1.08 25.01 -10.18
C PRO A 82 -0.38 24.05 -9.20
N GLY A 83 0.72 24.46 -8.57
CA GLY A 83 1.41 23.61 -7.61
C GLY A 83 0.63 23.34 -6.34
N LYS A 84 -0.17 24.31 -5.91
CA LYS A 84 -1.14 24.12 -4.82
C LYS A 84 -2.17 23.04 -5.21
N ILE A 85 -2.73 23.11 -6.44
CA ILE A 85 -3.60 22.06 -7.02
C ILE A 85 -2.95 20.68 -6.98
N VAL A 86 -1.68 20.57 -7.34
CA VAL A 86 -0.99 19.27 -7.27
C VAL A 86 -0.86 18.77 -5.83
N GLY A 87 -0.53 19.64 -4.88
CA GLY A 87 -0.49 19.30 -3.45
C GLY A 87 -1.84 18.78 -2.94
N GLN A 88 -2.94 19.43 -3.30
CA GLN A 88 -4.29 18.98 -2.93
C GLN A 88 -4.64 17.62 -3.53
N ILE A 89 -4.28 17.38 -4.79
CA ILE A 89 -4.50 16.09 -5.44
C ILE A 89 -3.69 14.98 -4.74
N SER A 90 -2.44 15.25 -4.35
CA SER A 90 -1.62 14.30 -3.57
C SER A 90 -2.26 13.98 -2.21
N SER A 91 -2.66 15.00 -1.44
CA SER A 91 -3.40 14.81 -0.18
C SER A 91 -4.67 13.98 -0.37
N PHE A 92 -5.41 14.19 -1.46
CA PHE A 92 -6.62 13.40 -1.75
C PHE A 92 -6.31 11.92 -1.91
N PHE A 93 -5.23 11.57 -2.63
CA PHE A 93 -4.86 10.17 -2.78
C PHE A 93 -4.39 9.56 -1.46
N LEU A 94 -3.66 10.31 -0.63
CA LEU A 94 -3.26 9.87 0.70
C LEU A 94 -4.49 9.57 1.59
N ASP A 95 -5.47 10.47 1.62
CA ASP A 95 -6.69 10.30 2.40
C ASP A 95 -7.57 9.17 1.85
N LEU A 96 -7.72 9.08 0.53
CA LEU A 96 -8.48 8.03 -0.13
C LEU A 96 -7.93 6.65 0.22
N LYS A 97 -6.60 6.50 0.21
CA LYS A 97 -5.92 5.29 0.68
C LYS A 97 -6.33 4.99 2.12
N GLY A 98 -6.20 5.97 3.02
CA GLY A 98 -6.50 5.78 4.44
C GLY A 98 -7.94 5.34 4.70
N TYR A 99 -8.91 6.00 4.09
CA TYR A 99 -10.33 5.66 4.25
C TYR A 99 -10.70 4.34 3.58
N ALA A 100 -10.05 3.94 2.48
CA ALA A 100 -10.32 2.66 1.83
C ALA A 100 -9.97 1.47 2.73
N HIS A 101 -9.03 1.62 3.67
CA HIS A 101 -8.73 0.59 4.67
C HIS A 101 -9.85 0.39 5.71
N LEU A 102 -10.78 1.34 5.91
CA LEU A 102 -11.93 1.12 6.81
C LEU A 102 -12.94 0.10 6.24
N GLY A 103 -13.04 0.01 4.91
CA GLY A 103 -13.96 -0.92 4.24
C GLY A 103 -13.46 -2.36 4.18
N TYR A 104 -12.23 -2.59 4.62
CA TYR A 104 -11.44 -3.80 4.35
C TYR A 104 -12.02 -5.09 4.97
N TYR A 105 -12.97 -4.96 5.90
CA TYR A 105 -13.70 -6.05 6.54
C TYR A 105 -14.81 -6.65 5.68
N SER A 106 -15.23 -5.98 4.60
CA SER A 106 -16.30 -6.48 3.72
C SER A 106 -15.76 -7.39 2.63
N ILE A 107 -16.21 -8.64 2.63
CA ILE A 107 -15.93 -9.64 1.59
C ILE A 107 -17.20 -9.92 0.77
N ALA A 108 -18.17 -9.01 0.83
CA ALA A 108 -19.40 -9.14 0.05
C ALA A 108 -19.08 -9.09 -1.44
N SER A 109 -19.76 -9.91 -2.23
CA SER A 109 -19.75 -9.83 -3.70
C SER A 109 -20.97 -9.08 -4.25
N ASP A 110 -21.76 -8.48 -3.36
CA ASP A 110 -22.90 -7.65 -3.73
C ASP A 110 -22.41 -6.31 -4.29
N THR A 111 -22.92 -5.92 -5.46
CA THR A 111 -22.51 -4.72 -6.17
C THR A 111 -22.93 -3.44 -5.46
N THR A 112 -24.09 -3.42 -4.81
CA THR A 112 -24.58 -2.27 -4.05
C THR A 112 -23.72 -2.06 -2.81
N VAL A 113 -23.42 -3.14 -2.09
CA VAL A 113 -22.53 -3.13 -0.94
C VAL A 113 -21.13 -2.67 -1.37
N THR A 114 -20.58 -3.28 -2.42
CA THR A 114 -19.26 -2.90 -2.97
C THR A 114 -19.22 -1.42 -3.35
N SER A 115 -20.26 -0.93 -4.05
CA SER A 115 -20.35 0.48 -4.43
C SER A 115 -20.34 1.39 -3.21
N ALA A 116 -21.12 1.07 -2.16
CA ALA A 116 -21.14 1.88 -0.94
C ALA A 116 -19.76 1.92 -0.28
N PHE A 117 -19.09 0.76 -0.16
CA PHE A 117 -17.74 0.67 0.41
C PHE A 117 -16.67 1.40 -0.40
N VAL A 118 -16.87 1.62 -1.70
CA VAL A 118 -15.96 2.42 -2.53
C VAL A 118 -16.31 3.91 -2.51
N THR A 119 -17.59 4.26 -2.62
CA THR A 119 -18.03 5.66 -2.68
C THR A 119 -17.82 6.38 -1.36
N ILE A 120 -18.05 5.74 -0.22
CA ILE A 120 -17.90 6.37 1.10
C ILE A 120 -16.47 6.88 1.35
N PRO A 121 -15.39 6.08 1.16
CA PRO A 121 -14.02 6.57 1.27
C PRO A 121 -13.69 7.73 0.34
N ILE A 122 -14.18 7.69 -0.91
CA ILE A 122 -13.97 8.76 -1.88
C ILE A 122 -14.63 10.05 -1.37
N SER A 123 -15.87 9.97 -0.89
CA SER A 123 -16.57 11.13 -0.33
C SER A 123 -15.85 11.72 0.88
N PHE A 124 -15.38 10.89 1.82
CA PHE A 124 -14.63 11.39 2.97
C PHE A 124 -13.30 12.03 2.59
N ALA A 125 -12.54 11.43 1.67
CA ALA A 125 -11.30 12.02 1.17
C ALA A 125 -11.52 13.39 0.50
N PHE A 126 -12.59 13.54 -0.30
CA PHE A 126 -12.95 14.83 -0.87
C PHE A 126 -13.37 15.86 0.18
N ILE A 127 -14.18 15.46 1.15
CA ILE A 127 -14.62 16.36 2.23
C ILE A 127 -13.42 16.82 3.05
N GLN A 128 -12.49 15.91 3.35
CA GLN A 128 -11.27 16.22 4.06
C GLN A 128 -10.48 17.26 3.26
N VAL A 129 -10.05 16.97 2.03
CA VAL A 129 -9.19 17.89 1.24
C VAL A 129 -9.85 19.21 0.85
N ALA A 130 -11.19 19.35 0.95
CA ALA A 130 -11.91 20.53 0.51
C ALA A 130 -11.34 21.89 1.00
N PRO A 131 -10.92 22.08 2.27
CA PRO A 131 -10.34 23.34 2.73
C PRO A 131 -9.04 23.69 2.04
N PHE A 132 -8.26 22.72 1.57
CA PHE A 132 -7.04 23.01 0.81
C PHE A 132 -7.30 23.67 -0.54
N PHE A 133 -8.53 23.62 -1.07
CA PHE A 133 -8.87 24.37 -2.28
C PHE A 133 -9.03 25.87 -2.02
N TRP A 134 -9.00 26.33 -0.76
CA TRP A 134 -8.83 27.75 -0.41
C TRP A 134 -7.36 28.14 -0.57
N THR A 135 -6.89 28.18 -1.82
CA THR A 135 -5.45 28.24 -2.16
C THR A 135 -4.73 29.48 -1.63
N ASP A 136 -5.43 30.48 -1.12
CA ASP A 136 -4.84 31.67 -0.53
C ASP A 136 -4.54 31.50 0.96
N ASP A 137 -5.27 30.62 1.65
CA ASP A 137 -5.22 30.46 3.12
C ASP A 137 -4.80 29.06 3.56
N CYS A 138 -5.11 28.02 2.80
CA CYS A 138 -4.82 26.63 3.15
C CYS A 138 -4.29 25.87 1.93
N TYR A 139 -3.01 25.49 1.92
CA TYR A 139 -2.41 24.73 0.83
C TYR A 139 -1.18 23.92 1.26
N LEU A 140 -0.90 22.89 0.47
CA LEU A 140 0.31 22.08 0.51
C LEU A 140 1.08 22.38 -0.79
N LEU A 141 2.38 22.63 -0.70
CA LEU A 141 3.22 22.93 -1.86
C LEU A 141 4.50 22.12 -1.85
N TYR A 142 5.07 21.88 -3.03
CA TYR A 142 6.37 21.24 -3.15
C TYR A 142 7.47 22.30 -3.27
N SER A 143 8.39 22.32 -2.31
CA SER A 143 9.58 23.15 -2.31
C SER A 143 10.73 22.43 -3.00
N SER A 144 11.10 22.90 -4.20
CA SER A 144 12.22 22.36 -4.98
C SER A 144 13.59 22.64 -4.38
N GLU A 145 13.70 23.60 -3.46
CA GLU A 145 14.95 23.97 -2.79
C GLU A 145 15.37 22.95 -1.73
N MET A 146 14.39 22.41 -1.00
CA MET A 146 14.60 21.41 0.04
C MET A 146 14.13 20.01 -0.39
N ALA A 147 13.49 19.90 -1.57
CA ALA A 147 12.83 18.69 -2.08
C ALA A 147 11.73 18.16 -1.15
N ILE A 148 11.00 19.05 -0.46
CA ILE A 148 9.97 18.70 0.52
C ILE A 148 8.57 19.15 0.10
N TRP A 149 7.56 18.40 0.52
CA TRP A 149 6.20 18.90 0.59
C TRP A 149 6.00 19.62 1.92
N GLU A 150 5.62 20.90 1.86
CA GLU A 150 5.45 21.74 3.03
C GLU A 150 4.06 22.37 3.08
N TYR A 151 3.52 22.42 4.30
CA TYR A 151 2.30 23.13 4.62
C TYR A 151 2.59 24.64 4.69
N ALA A 152 1.68 25.47 4.20
CA ALA A 152 1.80 26.92 4.35
C ALA A 152 1.81 27.33 5.82
N ASP A 153 2.59 28.35 6.19
CA ASP A 153 2.57 28.89 7.55
C ASP A 153 1.39 29.87 7.72
N THR A 154 0.19 29.32 7.83
CA THR A 154 -1.05 30.07 8.07
C THR A 154 -1.83 29.45 9.24
N PRO A 155 -2.72 30.21 9.91
CA PRO A 155 -3.57 29.65 10.95
C PRO A 155 -4.42 28.47 10.47
N CYS A 156 -4.87 28.50 9.20
CA CYS A 156 -5.66 27.42 8.62
C CYS A 156 -4.83 26.15 8.47
N ASN A 157 -3.66 26.22 7.82
CA ASN A 157 -2.77 25.07 7.65
C ASN A 157 -2.25 24.53 8.98
N ASN A 158 -1.95 25.38 9.96
CA ASN A 158 -1.43 24.95 11.26
C ASN A 158 -2.49 24.14 12.03
N PHE A 159 -3.76 24.56 11.99
CA PHE A 159 -4.86 23.76 12.53
C PHE A 159 -5.04 22.46 11.74
N TYR A 160 -5.08 22.58 10.41
CA TYR A 160 -5.48 21.49 9.54
C TYR A 160 -4.42 20.39 9.45
N SER A 161 -3.15 20.74 9.23
CA SER A 161 -2.03 19.79 9.17
C SER A 161 -1.89 18.97 10.46
N PHE A 162 -2.09 19.58 11.63
CA PHE A 162 -1.97 18.89 12.91
C PHE A 162 -3.22 18.09 13.26
N HIS A 163 -4.42 18.69 13.21
CA HIS A 163 -5.62 18.00 13.68
C HIS A 163 -6.21 17.06 12.64
N ILE A 164 -6.22 17.47 11.38
CA ILE A 164 -6.91 16.76 10.30
C ILE A 164 -5.96 15.84 9.54
N ASP A 165 -4.74 16.27 9.20
CA ASP A 165 -3.83 15.41 8.41
C ASP A 165 -2.90 14.56 9.28
N PHE A 166 -2.77 14.85 10.58
CA PHE A 166 -1.96 14.04 11.48
C PHE A 166 -2.79 13.27 12.51
N ILE A 167 -3.47 13.96 13.42
CA ILE A 167 -4.16 13.28 14.54
C ILE A 167 -5.28 12.37 14.03
N LEU A 168 -6.14 12.84 13.12
CA LEU A 168 -7.26 12.05 12.62
C LEU A 168 -6.80 10.76 11.91
N PRO A 169 -5.85 10.76 10.94
CA PRO A 169 -5.41 9.54 10.27
C PRO A 169 -4.66 8.60 11.21
N VAL A 170 -3.85 9.12 12.13
CA VAL A 170 -3.19 8.30 13.16
C VAL A 170 -4.22 7.59 14.04
N CYS A 171 -5.27 8.29 14.48
CA CYS A 171 -6.36 7.67 15.23
C CYS A 171 -7.07 6.58 14.41
N VAL A 172 -7.41 6.88 13.15
CA VAL A 172 -8.06 5.92 12.24
C VAL A 172 -7.19 4.67 12.04
N TYR A 173 -5.90 4.82 11.78
CA TYR A 173 -4.98 3.69 11.58
C TYR A 173 -4.79 2.85 12.84
N CYS A 174 -4.69 3.48 14.01
CA CYS A 174 -4.66 2.77 15.28
C CYS A 174 -5.94 1.94 15.49
N CYS A 175 -7.12 2.50 15.20
CA CYS A 175 -8.39 1.77 15.28
C CYS A 175 -8.42 0.57 14.31
N ILE A 176 -7.99 0.76 13.06
CA ILE A 176 -7.93 -0.31 12.06
C ILE A 176 -6.99 -1.43 12.49
N ILE A 177 -5.81 -1.10 13.00
CA ILE A 177 -4.84 -2.09 13.50
C ILE A 177 -5.45 -2.93 14.62
N VAL A 178 -6.16 -2.30 15.56
CA VAL A 178 -6.84 -3.02 16.65
C VAL A 178 -7.92 -3.97 16.11
N LEU A 179 -8.76 -3.49 15.19
CA LEU A 179 -9.81 -4.29 14.55
C LEU A 179 -9.23 -5.46 13.74
N ASP A 180 -8.14 -5.24 13.01
CA ASP A 180 -7.43 -6.27 12.24
C ASP A 180 -6.83 -7.33 13.15
N ILE A 181 -6.18 -6.92 14.25
CA ILE A 181 -5.63 -7.86 15.25
C ILE A 181 -6.74 -8.73 15.83
N ILE A 182 -7.85 -8.13 16.28
CA ILE A 182 -9.01 -8.86 16.82
C ILE A 182 -9.55 -9.85 15.78
N THR A 183 -9.68 -9.42 14.53
CA THR A 183 -10.20 -10.24 13.43
C THR A 183 -9.28 -11.41 13.12
N VAL A 184 -7.97 -11.18 13.04
CA VAL A 184 -6.96 -12.23 12.82
C VAL A 184 -7.02 -13.28 13.93
N PHE A 185 -7.05 -12.86 15.20
CA PHE A 185 -7.13 -13.81 16.32
C PHE A 185 -8.43 -14.61 16.31
N THR A 186 -9.56 -13.95 16.04
CA THR A 186 -10.87 -14.60 15.94
C THR A 186 -10.91 -15.64 14.83
N LEU A 187 -10.40 -15.30 13.64
CA LEU A 187 -10.35 -16.22 12.49
C LEU A 187 -9.40 -17.39 12.73
N ARG A 188 -8.24 -17.17 13.37
CA ARG A 188 -7.29 -18.24 13.73
C ARG A 188 -7.89 -19.22 14.74
N LYS A 189 -8.49 -18.71 15.82
CA LYS A 189 -9.17 -19.55 16.82
C LYS A 189 -10.28 -20.39 16.19
N ALA A 190 -11.06 -19.80 15.28
CA ALA A 190 -12.10 -20.52 14.58
C ALA A 190 -11.54 -21.61 13.63
N LEU A 191 -10.34 -21.43 13.07
CA LEU A 191 -9.66 -22.47 12.28
C LEU A 191 -9.21 -23.66 13.14
N ASP A 192 -8.74 -23.42 14.36
CA ASP A 192 -8.22 -24.46 15.25
C ASP A 192 -9.33 -25.33 15.85
N ILE A 193 -10.48 -24.75 16.16
CA ILE A 193 -11.60 -25.44 16.84
C ILE A 193 -12.40 -26.35 15.89
N SER A 194 -12.35 -26.09 14.60
CA SER A 194 -13.32 -26.65 13.65
C SER A 194 -12.74 -27.71 12.71
N GLN A 195 -13.53 -28.77 12.51
CA GLN A 195 -13.42 -29.66 11.34
C GLN A 195 -14.02 -29.00 10.08
N TRP A 196 -13.51 -27.82 9.70
CA TRP A 196 -13.93 -27.16 8.45
C TRP A 196 -13.64 -28.04 7.24
N ASN A 197 -14.54 -28.00 6.25
CA ASN A 197 -14.23 -28.45 4.89
C ASN A 197 -12.94 -27.76 4.38
N GLN A 198 -12.12 -28.48 3.63
CA GLN A 198 -10.83 -27.99 3.11
C GLN A 198 -10.98 -26.66 2.35
N THR A 199 -12.04 -26.51 1.56
CA THR A 199 -12.35 -25.28 0.82
C THR A 199 -12.57 -24.09 1.76
N LEU A 200 -13.26 -24.29 2.88
CA LEU A 200 -13.49 -23.24 3.88
C LEU A 200 -12.21 -22.88 4.64
N LYS A 201 -11.34 -23.87 4.93
CA LYS A 201 -10.01 -23.60 5.53
C LYS A 201 -9.17 -22.72 4.61
N GLU A 202 -9.15 -23.03 3.32
CA GLU A 202 -8.40 -22.24 2.32
C GLU A 202 -8.94 -20.82 2.19
N LYS A 203 -10.27 -20.65 2.22
CA LYS A 203 -10.91 -19.32 2.21
C LYS A 203 -10.48 -18.50 3.42
N ARG A 204 -10.60 -19.04 4.63
CA ARG A 204 -10.21 -18.37 5.88
C ARG A 204 -8.72 -18.03 5.95
N LYS A 205 -7.84 -18.92 5.46
CA LYS A 205 -6.39 -18.63 5.39
C LYS A 205 -6.09 -17.44 4.47
N LEU A 206 -6.84 -17.31 3.38
CA LEU A 206 -6.73 -16.18 2.47
C LEU A 206 -7.26 -14.89 3.11
N GLU A 207 -8.40 -14.95 3.81
CA GLU A 207 -8.95 -13.82 4.59
C GLU A 207 -7.97 -13.34 5.67
N ILE A 208 -7.36 -14.26 6.43
CA ILE A 208 -6.30 -13.91 7.39
C ILE A 208 -5.12 -13.22 6.70
N GLY A 209 -4.74 -13.68 5.52
CA GLY A 209 -3.69 -13.05 4.72
C GLY A 209 -4.02 -11.60 4.40
N PHE A 210 -5.27 -11.30 4.07
CA PHE A 210 -5.72 -9.93 3.82
C PHE A 210 -5.56 -9.03 5.04
N PHE A 211 -6.02 -9.44 6.21
CA PHE A 211 -5.83 -8.63 7.43
C PHE A 211 -4.37 -8.44 7.80
N ILE A 212 -3.52 -9.46 7.59
CA ILE A 212 -2.07 -9.32 7.77
C ILE A 212 -1.48 -8.29 6.79
N GLN A 213 -1.93 -8.29 5.54
CA GLN A 213 -1.52 -7.28 4.55
C GLN A 213 -1.85 -5.86 5.05
N SER A 214 -3.08 -5.64 5.52
CA SER A 214 -3.53 -4.36 6.07
C SER A 214 -2.70 -3.91 7.26
N LEU A 215 -2.39 -4.82 8.21
CA LEU A 215 -1.53 -4.51 9.36
C LEU A 215 -0.16 -3.98 8.96
N PHE A 216 0.48 -4.56 7.94
CA PHE A 216 1.77 -4.06 7.45
C PHE A 216 1.63 -2.67 6.83
N GLN A 217 0.61 -2.44 6.00
CA GLN A 217 0.37 -1.16 5.32
C GLN A 217 0.07 -0.03 6.32
N MET A 218 -0.78 -0.30 7.32
CA MET A 218 -1.11 0.66 8.39
C MET A 218 0.06 0.91 9.31
N GLY A 219 0.81 -0.14 9.69
CA GLY A 219 2.01 0.02 10.50
C GLY A 219 3.08 0.88 9.82
N LEU A 220 3.34 0.66 8.52
CA LEU A 220 4.25 1.50 7.74
C LEU A 220 3.75 2.95 7.63
N SER A 221 2.45 3.16 7.44
CA SER A 221 1.87 4.50 7.37
C SER A 221 1.98 5.24 8.70
N LEU A 222 1.82 4.57 9.84
CA LEU A 222 2.07 5.17 11.17
C LEU A 222 3.54 5.54 11.38
N LEU A 223 4.48 4.71 10.92
CA LEU A 223 5.90 5.05 10.95
C LEU A 223 6.22 6.27 10.07
N ALA A 224 5.50 6.41 8.94
CA ALA A 224 5.60 7.57 8.07
C ALA A 224 5.20 8.86 8.79
N TYR A 225 4.04 8.84 9.45
CA TYR A 225 3.58 9.97 10.26
C TYR A 225 4.51 10.29 11.42
N ALA A 226 5.04 9.27 12.11
CA ALA A 226 6.04 9.47 13.17
C ALA A 226 7.33 10.11 12.63
N SER A 227 7.75 9.74 11.42
CA SER A 227 8.88 10.38 10.75
C SER A 227 8.60 11.83 10.38
N PHE A 228 7.45 12.08 9.75
CA PHE A 228 7.10 13.40 9.24
C PHE A 228 6.79 14.42 10.34
N PHE A 229 6.07 14.04 11.41
CA PHE A 229 5.71 14.98 12.49
C PHE A 229 6.63 14.90 13.71
N GLY A 230 7.32 13.77 13.91
CA GLY A 230 8.24 13.57 15.03
C GLY A 230 9.70 13.77 14.63
N PHE A 231 10.24 12.87 13.82
CA PHE A 231 11.69 12.85 13.54
C PHE A 231 12.17 14.06 12.72
N SER A 232 11.35 14.57 11.80
CA SER A 232 11.70 15.74 10.98
C SER A 232 12.01 17.00 11.80
N GLN A 233 11.41 17.14 12.99
CA GLN A 233 11.60 18.29 13.89
C GLN A 233 13.03 18.37 14.44
N TYR A 234 13.76 17.26 14.39
CA TYR A 234 15.15 17.15 14.81
C TYR A 234 16.14 17.17 13.64
N ALA A 235 15.67 17.38 12.40
CA ALA A 235 16.53 17.48 11.24
C ALA A 235 17.40 18.74 11.34
N THR A 236 18.72 18.55 11.30
CA THR A 236 19.70 19.65 11.35
C THR A 236 20.16 20.10 9.96
N ASP A 237 19.80 19.36 8.92
CA ASP A 237 20.22 19.58 7.56
C ASP A 237 19.14 19.14 6.55
N ASP A 238 19.21 19.69 5.34
CA ASP A 238 18.20 19.48 4.29
C ASP A 238 18.08 18.01 3.87
N TRP A 239 19.18 17.22 3.91
CA TRP A 239 19.13 15.80 3.55
C TRP A 239 18.36 14.99 4.58
N THR A 240 18.58 15.27 5.86
CA THR A 240 17.81 14.65 6.94
C THR A 240 16.33 15.05 6.89
N LEU A 241 16.03 16.31 6.59
CA LEU A 241 14.65 16.78 6.46
C LEU A 241 13.94 16.12 5.26
N PHE A 242 14.57 16.13 4.09
CA PHE A 242 14.12 15.44 2.89
C PHE A 242 13.91 13.94 3.12
N GLY A 243 14.88 13.31 3.78
CA GLY A 243 14.88 11.89 4.10
C GLY A 243 13.71 11.51 5.01
N THR A 244 13.46 12.29 6.06
CA THR A 244 12.41 12.02 7.06
C THR A 244 11.01 12.44 6.63
N THR A 245 10.88 13.18 5.53
CA THR A 245 9.60 13.65 5.00
C THR A 245 9.29 12.97 3.65
N THR A 246 9.76 13.54 2.54
CA THR A 246 9.41 13.11 1.17
C THR A 246 9.86 11.69 0.86
N VAL A 247 11.08 11.32 1.24
CA VAL A 247 11.61 9.97 0.93
C VAL A 247 10.82 8.90 1.66
N VAL A 248 10.47 9.13 2.93
CA VAL A 248 9.62 8.18 3.69
C VAL A 248 8.25 8.04 3.04
N TRP A 249 7.58 9.15 2.67
CA TRP A 249 6.28 9.10 2.01
C TRP A 249 6.33 8.35 0.68
N ALA A 250 7.26 8.71 -0.21
CA ALA A 250 7.47 8.02 -1.48
C ALA A 250 7.74 6.52 -1.27
N SER A 251 8.52 6.16 -0.25
CA SER A 251 8.84 4.77 0.07
C SER A 251 7.61 3.99 0.52
N VAL A 252 6.72 4.59 1.31
CA VAL A 252 5.49 3.94 1.80
C VAL A 252 4.57 3.58 0.65
N HIS A 253 4.33 4.51 -0.30
CA HIS A 253 3.52 4.23 -1.48
C HIS A 253 4.12 3.11 -2.35
N SER A 254 5.45 3.06 -2.43
CA SER A 254 6.16 2.01 -3.17
C SER A 254 6.11 0.64 -2.50
N VAL A 255 6.38 0.59 -1.20
CA VAL A 255 6.39 -0.64 -0.40
C VAL A 255 4.98 -1.22 -0.27
N ASP A 256 3.94 -0.38 -0.15
CA ASP A 256 2.56 -0.85 -0.13
C ASP A 256 2.19 -1.59 -1.41
N GLY A 257 2.58 -1.06 -2.57
CA GLY A 257 2.36 -1.75 -3.85
C GLY A 257 3.07 -3.11 -3.91
N VAL A 258 4.29 -3.21 -3.35
CA VAL A 258 5.03 -4.48 -3.25
C VAL A 258 4.32 -5.46 -2.30
N ILE A 259 3.84 -4.99 -1.15
CA ILE A 259 3.05 -5.79 -0.21
C ILE A 259 1.80 -6.34 -0.91
N MET A 260 0.99 -5.49 -1.53
CA MET A 260 -0.21 -5.91 -2.26
C MET A 260 0.08 -6.93 -3.37
N ALA A 261 1.07 -6.62 -4.22
CA ALA A 261 1.51 -7.51 -5.28
C ALA A 261 1.88 -8.90 -4.74
N SER A 262 2.61 -8.96 -3.63
CA SER A 262 3.05 -10.20 -3.00
C SER A 262 1.89 -11.04 -2.48
N PHE A 263 0.92 -10.42 -1.82
CA PHE A 263 -0.25 -11.12 -1.29
C PHE A 263 -1.21 -11.59 -2.41
N HIS A 264 -1.42 -10.78 -3.44
CA HIS A 264 -2.31 -11.12 -4.55
C HIS A 264 -1.71 -12.17 -5.50
N ALA A 265 -0.39 -12.12 -5.75
CA ALA A 265 0.29 -13.08 -6.62
C ALA A 265 0.60 -14.41 -5.92
N ARG A 266 0.41 -14.54 -4.61
CA ARG A 266 0.79 -15.72 -3.81
C ARG A 266 0.32 -17.04 -4.42
N LYS A 267 -0.94 -17.13 -4.89
CA LYS A 267 -1.47 -18.35 -5.51
C LYS A 267 -0.90 -18.63 -6.90
N ALA A 268 -0.61 -17.58 -7.68
CA ALA A 268 0.02 -17.72 -8.99
C ALA A 268 1.48 -18.18 -8.84
N PHE A 269 2.21 -17.64 -7.87
CA PHE A 269 3.58 -18.01 -7.55
C PHE A 269 3.68 -19.45 -7.05
N ILE A 270 2.80 -19.88 -6.13
CA ILE A 270 2.74 -21.27 -5.65
C ILE A 270 2.46 -22.24 -6.81
N LYS A 271 1.51 -21.91 -7.70
CA LYS A 271 1.21 -22.73 -8.89
C LYS A 271 2.36 -22.78 -9.91
N TRP A 272 3.12 -21.70 -10.02
CA TRP A 272 4.30 -21.63 -10.90
C TRP A 272 5.45 -22.46 -10.32
N GLN A 273 5.72 -22.36 -9.02
CA GLN A 273 6.71 -23.21 -8.33
C GLN A 273 6.37 -24.69 -8.45
N SER A 274 5.11 -25.08 -8.28
CA SER A 274 4.69 -26.49 -8.43
C SER A 274 4.83 -27.02 -9.87
N LYS A 275 4.91 -26.14 -10.88
CA LYS A 275 5.20 -26.53 -12.27
C LYS A 275 6.70 -26.62 -12.58
N ILE A 276 7.52 -25.88 -11.85
CA ILE A 276 8.99 -25.84 -12.05
C ILE A 276 9.69 -26.94 -11.28
N THR A 277 9.17 -27.39 -10.14
CA THR A 277 9.65 -28.59 -9.47
C THR A 277 9.11 -29.81 -10.22
N PRO A 278 9.91 -30.55 -11.02
CA PRO A 278 9.45 -31.80 -11.59
C PRO A 278 9.25 -32.77 -10.42
N ALA A 279 8.27 -33.67 -10.54
CA ALA A 279 8.09 -34.78 -9.60
C ALA A 279 9.25 -35.78 -9.70
N SER A 280 10.47 -35.39 -9.32
CA SER A 280 11.65 -36.23 -9.26
C SER A 280 12.02 -36.49 -7.79
N SER A 281 11.14 -37.19 -7.07
CA SER A 281 11.54 -37.87 -5.81
C SER A 281 10.55 -38.92 -5.28
N VAL A 282 9.34 -39.08 -5.84
CA VAL A 282 8.34 -40.00 -5.25
C VAL A 282 8.46 -41.46 -5.76
N ASN A 283 9.22 -41.73 -6.83
CA ASN A 283 9.33 -43.10 -7.37
C ASN A 283 10.55 -43.90 -6.88
N GLY A 284 11.47 -43.31 -6.11
CA GLY A 284 12.67 -44.00 -5.61
C GLY A 284 12.45 -44.84 -4.34
N GLU A 285 11.51 -44.42 -3.47
CA GLU A 285 11.26 -45.10 -2.19
C GLU A 285 10.34 -46.33 -2.32
N THR A 286 9.45 -46.35 -3.31
CA THR A 286 8.52 -47.47 -3.53
C THR A 286 9.21 -48.66 -4.20
N ALA A 287 10.20 -48.42 -5.08
CA ALA A 287 10.97 -49.49 -5.72
C ALA A 287 11.92 -50.20 -4.73
N MET A 288 12.45 -49.48 -3.74
CA MET A 288 13.38 -50.06 -2.75
C MET A 288 12.66 -50.82 -1.62
N LYS A 289 11.38 -50.52 -1.34
CA LYS A 289 10.55 -51.31 -0.40
C LYS A 289 9.98 -52.60 -1.02
N SER A 290 9.77 -52.64 -2.33
CA SER A 290 9.33 -53.86 -3.04
C SER A 290 10.42 -54.94 -3.06
N LEU A 291 11.69 -54.56 -3.21
CA LEU A 291 12.83 -55.49 -3.23
C LEU A 291 13.25 -55.99 -1.84
N ARG A 292 12.80 -55.34 -0.76
CA ARG A 292 13.19 -55.70 0.62
C ARG A 292 12.20 -56.65 1.33
N ASN A 293 10.99 -56.82 0.78
CA ASN A 293 9.94 -57.68 1.36
C ASN A 293 9.74 -59.02 0.63
N GLY A 294 10.62 -59.36 -0.33
CA GLY A 294 10.64 -60.67 -0.98
C GLY A 294 11.38 -61.72 -0.17
N GLU A 295 10.94 -62.01 1.06
CA GLU A 295 11.35 -63.23 1.76
C GLU A 295 10.46 -64.40 1.34
N ALA A 296 11.12 -65.38 0.73
CA ALA A 296 10.57 -66.64 0.28
C ALA A 296 9.93 -67.43 1.43
N LYS A 297 8.61 -67.64 1.37
CA LYS A 297 7.98 -68.80 2.00
C LYS A 297 7.89 -69.92 0.97
N PHE A 298 8.88 -70.80 0.99
CA PHE A 298 8.72 -72.16 0.47
C PHE A 298 7.72 -72.88 1.36
N VAL A 299 6.57 -73.22 0.79
CA VAL A 299 5.59 -74.13 1.38
C VAL A 299 6.08 -75.56 1.14
N VAL A 300 6.19 -76.33 2.22
CA VAL A 300 6.50 -77.76 2.25
C VAL A 300 5.19 -78.54 2.47
N GLN A 301 5.03 -79.61 1.68
CA GLN A 301 4.09 -80.77 1.81
C GLN A 301 2.59 -80.50 1.59
N GLN A 302 1.84 -81.35 0.87
CA GLN A 302 1.94 -82.80 0.65
C GLN A 302 1.76 -83.20 -0.83
#